data_AF-A0A2N2Y3X4-F1
#
_entry.id   AF-A0A2N2Y3X4-F1
#
_cell.length_a   1.000
_cell.length_b   1.000
_cell.length_c   1.000
_cell.angle_alpha   90.00
_cell.angle_beta   90.00
_cell.angle_gamma   90.00
#
_symmetry.space_group_name_H-M   'P 1'
#
loop_
_entity.id
_entity.type
_entity.pdbx_description
1 polymer ?
#
loop_
_entity_poly.entity_id
_entity_poly.type
_entity_poly.pdbx_seq_one_letter_code
_entity_poly.pdbx_strand_id
1 'polypeptide(L)'
;MFDAINSIIQEGKIRVTYVPGNHDLTITAASIESILPGINQARDAVLGLGTYSPVDYPEIAIEHGHRYNFFCAPDPISNQDIAPGTILPPGYFFTRIAALYVIQNFPLPGDTLPVISQNISGGESQDLLFRYWKKWAMTVKMFPITNRFDEAIIHTNVNGFTGIYSVNDLVPYQLSPGGLINVSLYNGIQDNWEARQTLNNVPIHISSAEAIDSVISNTETDHQAILQYFMNSASDKRIVVFGHTHEPKIVTSENLDSKKCVYVNSGTWIDHNPDKTTMNFVVITPQSVEVSSKTLVKLYNFENEVVTIMAEESLHY
;
A
#
# COMPACT_ATOMS: atom_id res chain seq x y z
N MET A 1 -9.43 0.92 22.35
CA MET A 1 -9.77 1.17 20.92
C MET A 1 -10.95 0.31 20.47
N PHE A 2 -10.82 -1.03 20.42
CA PHE A 2 -11.88 -1.92 19.89
C PHE A 2 -13.24 -1.76 20.59
N ASP A 3 -13.28 -1.55 21.91
CA ASP A 3 -14.55 -1.31 22.62
C ASP A 3 -15.31 -0.08 22.12
N ALA A 4 -14.59 1.01 21.82
CA ALA A 4 -15.19 2.23 21.29
C ALA A 4 -15.74 2.01 19.88
N ILE A 5 -14.99 1.31 19.01
CA ILE A 5 -15.45 0.96 17.66
C ILE A 5 -16.68 0.04 17.75
N ASN A 6 -16.66 -0.96 18.63
CA ASN A 6 -17.79 -1.86 18.86
C ASN A 6 -19.02 -1.09 19.37
N SER A 7 -18.86 -0.13 20.28
CA SER A 7 -19.96 0.72 20.72
C SER A 7 -20.61 1.49 19.57
N ILE A 8 -19.81 2.04 18.65
CA ILE A 8 -20.31 2.76 17.46
C ILE A 8 -21.07 1.81 16.54
N ILE A 9 -20.53 0.61 16.28
CA ILE A 9 -21.17 -0.42 15.45
C ILE A 9 -22.53 -0.82 16.05
N GLN A 10 -22.55 -1.13 17.35
CA GLN A 10 -23.75 -1.64 18.03
C GLN A 10 -24.84 -0.58 18.21
N GLU A 11 -24.47 0.71 18.28
CA GLU A 11 -25.44 1.80 18.32
C GLU A 11 -26.24 1.91 17.00
N GLY A 12 -25.69 1.42 15.88
CA GLY A 12 -26.37 1.35 14.59
C GLY A 12 -26.64 2.70 13.91
N LYS A 13 -26.20 3.81 14.52
CA LYS A 13 -26.35 5.17 13.97
C LYS A 13 -25.29 5.54 12.94
N ILE A 14 -24.11 4.91 13.02
CA ILE A 14 -22.98 5.15 12.12
C ILE A 14 -22.57 3.80 11.52
N ARG A 15 -22.53 3.72 10.20
CA ARG A 15 -21.99 2.53 9.51
C ARG A 15 -20.47 2.57 9.56
N VAL A 16 -19.88 1.73 10.40
CA VAL A 16 -18.42 1.51 10.40
C VAL A 16 -18.08 0.50 9.31
N THR A 17 -17.13 0.85 8.45
CA THR A 17 -16.69 -0.02 7.34
C THR A 17 -15.20 -0.32 7.45
N TYR A 18 -14.87 -1.61 7.40
CA TYR A 18 -13.51 -2.10 7.25
C TYR A 18 -13.14 -2.25 5.77
N VAL A 19 -11.97 -1.73 5.39
CA VAL A 19 -11.36 -1.89 4.07
C VAL A 19 -9.97 -2.50 4.26
N PRO A 20 -9.62 -3.63 3.59
CA PRO A 20 -8.30 -4.22 3.69
C PRO A 20 -7.16 -3.28 3.28
N GLY A 21 -6.06 -3.30 4.04
CA GLY A 21 -4.81 -2.62 3.71
C GLY A 21 -3.65 -3.60 3.49
N ASN A 22 -2.48 -3.06 3.13
CA ASN A 22 -1.26 -3.86 2.85
C ASN A 22 -0.73 -4.66 4.06
N HIS A 23 -1.08 -4.27 5.28
CA HIS A 23 -0.70 -5.00 6.50
C HIS A 23 -1.71 -6.06 6.91
N ASP A 24 -2.93 -6.02 6.34
CA ASP A 24 -4.03 -6.91 6.70
C ASP A 24 -4.38 -7.89 5.57
N LEU A 25 -3.49 -8.05 4.59
CA LEU A 25 -3.75 -8.78 3.33
C LEU A 25 -4.41 -10.14 3.55
N THR A 26 -4.01 -10.85 4.60
CA THR A 26 -4.41 -12.24 4.87
C THR A 26 -5.55 -12.36 5.89
N ILE A 27 -6.00 -11.24 6.45
CA ILE A 27 -7.06 -11.22 7.46
C ILE A 27 -8.41 -11.51 6.80
N THR A 28 -9.07 -12.56 7.27
CA THR A 28 -10.35 -13.01 6.72
C THR A 28 -11.54 -12.19 7.21
N ALA A 29 -12.67 -12.28 6.50
CA ALA A 29 -13.91 -11.65 6.95
C ALA A 29 -14.36 -12.17 8.32
N ALA A 30 -14.24 -13.48 8.55
CA ALA A 30 -14.57 -14.10 9.84
C ALA A 30 -13.66 -13.61 10.98
N SER A 31 -12.38 -13.38 10.70
CA SER A 31 -11.44 -12.82 11.68
C SER A 31 -11.87 -11.42 12.11
N ILE A 32 -12.20 -10.54 11.17
CA ILE A 32 -12.72 -9.20 11.48
C ILE A 32 -14.06 -9.28 12.23
N GLU A 33 -14.98 -10.13 11.78
CA GLU A 33 -16.29 -10.30 12.43
C GLU A 33 -16.14 -10.76 13.89
N SER A 34 -15.15 -11.60 14.19
CA SER A 34 -14.92 -12.11 15.54
C SER A 34 -14.48 -11.03 16.54
N ILE A 35 -13.85 -9.94 16.06
CA ILE A 35 -13.34 -8.84 16.89
C ILE A 35 -14.23 -7.60 16.84
N LEU A 36 -14.93 -7.40 15.72
CA LEU A 36 -15.77 -6.26 15.39
C LEU A 36 -17.14 -6.74 14.87
N PRO A 37 -17.94 -7.43 15.68
CA PRO A 37 -19.20 -8.03 15.23
C PRO A 37 -20.19 -6.97 14.71
N GLY A 38 -20.78 -7.22 13.54
CA GLY A 38 -21.71 -6.32 12.87
C GLY A 38 -21.06 -5.24 12.02
N ILE A 39 -19.74 -5.23 11.88
CA ILE A 39 -19.04 -4.26 11.02
C ILE A 39 -19.36 -4.50 9.55
N ASN A 40 -19.51 -3.43 8.76
CA ASN A 40 -19.53 -3.57 7.31
C ASN A 40 -18.12 -3.86 6.79
N GLN A 41 -17.95 -4.78 5.84
CA GLN A 41 -16.65 -5.07 5.25
C GLN A 41 -16.71 -4.82 3.74
N ALA A 42 -15.89 -3.89 3.24
CA ALA A 42 -15.73 -3.61 1.82
C ALA A 42 -14.46 -4.30 1.33
N ARG A 43 -14.64 -5.54 0.88
CA ARG A 43 -13.58 -6.40 0.34
C ARG A 43 -13.86 -6.65 -1.13
N ASP A 44 -12.81 -6.72 -1.92
CA ASP A 44 -12.91 -7.21 -3.29
C ASP A 44 -13.14 -8.72 -3.29
N ALA A 45 -13.47 -9.27 -4.46
CA ALA A 45 -13.53 -10.71 -4.66
C ALA A 45 -12.16 -11.40 -4.42
N VAL A 46 -11.08 -10.65 -4.60
CA VAL A 46 -9.70 -11.10 -4.39
C VAL A 46 -9.23 -10.72 -2.98
N LEU A 47 -8.46 -11.60 -2.35
CA LEU A 47 -8.03 -11.44 -0.97
C LEU A 47 -7.02 -10.28 -0.82
N GLY A 48 -7.14 -9.52 0.28
CA GLY A 48 -6.21 -8.45 0.64
C GLY A 48 -6.45 -7.11 -0.04
N LEU A 49 -7.53 -6.98 -0.80
CA LEU A 49 -7.93 -5.74 -1.48
C LEU A 49 -9.38 -5.39 -1.14
N GLY A 50 -9.71 -4.12 -1.31
CA GLY A 50 -11.05 -3.61 -1.13
C GLY A 50 -11.16 -2.14 -1.48
N THR A 51 -12.29 -1.77 -2.07
CA THR A 51 -12.68 -0.39 -2.29
C THR A 51 -14.09 -0.19 -1.76
N TYR A 52 -14.29 0.85 -0.94
CA TYR A 52 -15.60 1.24 -0.45
C TYR A 52 -16.13 2.47 -1.19
N SER A 53 -17.35 2.35 -1.71
CA SER A 53 -18.15 3.48 -2.19
C SER A 53 -19.42 3.56 -1.36
N PRO A 54 -19.68 4.67 -0.63
CA PRO A 54 -20.94 4.85 0.08
C PRO A 54 -22.13 4.76 -0.87
N VAL A 55 -23.19 4.06 -0.46
CA VAL A 55 -24.38 3.81 -1.32
C VAL A 55 -25.01 5.12 -1.82
N ASP A 56 -25.11 6.12 -0.94
CA ASP A 56 -25.71 7.42 -1.28
C ASP A 56 -24.73 8.35 -2.03
N TYR A 57 -23.44 7.99 -2.09
CA TYR A 57 -22.38 8.78 -2.72
C TYR A 57 -21.44 7.89 -3.54
N PRO A 58 -21.96 7.24 -4.60
CA PRO A 58 -21.21 6.22 -5.34
C PRO A 58 -20.01 6.80 -6.09
N GLU A 59 -19.96 8.10 -6.39
CA GLU A 59 -18.82 8.78 -7.02
C GLU A 59 -17.61 8.96 -6.08
N ILE A 60 -17.69 8.45 -4.84
CA ILE A 60 -16.57 8.39 -3.89
C ILE A 60 -15.97 6.97 -3.90
N ALA A 61 -14.65 6.86 -3.99
CA ALA A 61 -13.92 5.62 -3.76
C ALA A 61 -12.97 5.78 -2.57
N ILE A 62 -12.99 4.83 -1.65
CA ILE A 62 -12.11 4.78 -0.47
C ILE A 62 -11.40 3.43 -0.49
N GLU A 63 -10.09 3.43 -0.70
CA GLU A 63 -9.25 2.23 -0.60
C GLU A 63 -7.93 2.56 0.07
N HIS A 64 -7.14 1.53 0.38
CA HIS A 64 -5.84 1.76 1.00
C HIS A 64 -4.80 2.31 0.00
N GLY A 65 -4.84 1.87 -1.26
CA GLY A 65 -3.95 2.32 -2.35
C GLY A 65 -2.75 1.40 -2.64
N HIS A 66 -2.53 0.35 -1.85
CA HIS A 66 -1.40 -0.58 -2.04
C HIS A 66 -1.53 -1.48 -3.26
N ARG A 67 -2.72 -1.58 -3.87
CA ARG A 67 -3.00 -2.36 -5.09
C ARG A 67 -1.98 -2.08 -6.20
N TYR A 68 -1.51 -0.84 -6.27
CA TYR A 68 -0.68 -0.33 -7.36
C TYR A 68 0.82 -0.30 -7.02
N ASN A 69 1.19 -0.62 -5.77
CA ASN A 69 2.58 -0.58 -5.32
C ASN A 69 3.25 -1.95 -5.51
N PHE A 70 4.35 -2.00 -6.27
CA PHE A 70 5.02 -3.26 -6.61
C PHE A 70 5.48 -4.07 -5.38
N PHE A 71 5.91 -3.42 -4.30
CA PHE A 71 6.30 -4.09 -3.05
C PHE A 71 5.09 -4.56 -2.24
N CYS A 72 3.96 -3.86 -2.30
CA CYS A 72 2.87 -4.00 -1.33
C CYS A 72 1.57 -4.59 -1.88
N ALA A 73 1.37 -4.64 -3.20
CA ALA A 73 0.20 -5.29 -3.80
C ALA A 73 0.18 -6.79 -3.47
N PRO A 74 -0.95 -7.49 -3.39
CA PRO A 74 -0.93 -8.95 -3.22
C PRO A 74 -0.12 -9.64 -4.34
N ASP A 75 0.64 -10.69 -4.01
CA ASP A 75 1.39 -11.51 -4.98
C ASP A 75 0.97 -12.98 -4.91
N PRO A 76 -0.08 -13.37 -5.65
CA PRO A 76 -0.53 -14.77 -5.71
C PRO A 76 0.31 -15.65 -6.64
N ILE A 77 1.38 -15.15 -7.26
CA ILE A 77 2.15 -15.86 -8.29
C ILE A 77 3.46 -16.39 -7.72
N SER A 78 4.18 -15.56 -6.98
CA SER A 78 5.49 -15.90 -6.46
C SER A 78 5.41 -16.93 -5.32
N ASN A 79 6.49 -17.71 -5.14
CA ASN A 79 6.73 -18.61 -4.01
C ASN A 79 5.68 -19.72 -3.78
N GLN A 80 4.86 -20.05 -4.78
CA GLN A 80 3.80 -21.06 -4.64
C GLN A 80 4.33 -22.48 -4.42
N ASP A 81 5.59 -22.74 -4.76
CA ASP A 81 6.30 -24.01 -4.54
C ASP A 81 6.63 -24.25 -3.06
N ILE A 82 6.92 -23.20 -2.30
CA ILE A 82 7.28 -23.27 -0.87
C ILE A 82 6.15 -22.82 0.06
N ALA A 83 5.23 -21.99 -0.43
CA ALA A 83 4.10 -21.45 0.33
C ALA A 83 2.82 -21.46 -0.53
N PRO A 84 2.24 -22.63 -0.86
CA PRO A 84 1.05 -22.72 -1.69
C PRO A 84 -0.11 -21.87 -1.17
N GLY A 85 -0.73 -21.09 -2.04
CA GLY A 85 -1.84 -20.20 -1.72
C GLY A 85 -1.43 -18.90 -1.01
N THR A 86 -0.13 -18.61 -0.91
CA THR A 86 0.32 -17.32 -0.40
C THR A 86 -0.05 -16.18 -1.35
N ILE A 87 -0.31 -15.01 -0.79
CA ILE A 87 -0.44 -13.74 -1.49
C ILE A 87 0.54 -12.69 -0.93
N LEU A 88 1.43 -13.09 0.00
CA LEU A 88 2.30 -12.15 0.70
C LEU A 88 3.33 -11.59 -0.27
N PRO A 89 3.39 -10.26 -0.44
CA PRO A 89 4.37 -9.64 -1.33
C PRO A 89 5.67 -9.33 -0.59
N PRO A 90 6.73 -8.93 -1.32
CA PRO A 90 8.03 -8.60 -0.71
C PRO A 90 7.93 -7.55 0.41
N GLY A 91 6.96 -6.65 0.32
CA GLY A 91 6.64 -5.62 1.32
C GLY A 91 6.34 -6.17 2.71
N TYR A 92 5.79 -7.40 2.81
CA TYR A 92 5.61 -8.08 4.10
C TYR A 92 6.96 -8.29 4.81
N PHE A 93 7.94 -8.82 4.07
CA PHE A 93 9.25 -9.12 4.61
C PHE A 93 10.05 -7.83 4.87
N PHE A 94 9.96 -6.86 3.98
CA PHE A 94 10.50 -5.51 4.20
C PHE A 94 9.98 -4.89 5.51
N THR A 95 8.67 -4.98 5.77
CA THR A 95 8.07 -4.46 7.02
C THR A 95 8.64 -5.15 8.26
N ARG A 96 8.94 -6.46 8.19
CA ARG A 96 9.59 -7.18 9.29
C ARG A 96 11.00 -6.62 9.58
N ILE A 97 11.76 -6.31 8.53
CA ILE A 97 13.09 -5.67 8.65
C ILE A 97 12.96 -4.28 9.28
N ALA A 98 12.02 -3.46 8.80
CA ALA A 98 11.76 -2.13 9.35
C ALA A 98 11.31 -2.16 10.83
N ALA A 99 10.45 -3.12 11.19
CA ALA A 99 10.05 -3.34 12.59
C ALA A 99 11.24 -3.77 13.46
N LEU A 100 12.13 -4.62 12.94
CA LEU A 100 13.34 -5.04 13.64
C LEU A 100 14.30 -3.86 13.89
N TYR A 101 14.48 -2.97 12.91
CA TYR A 101 15.25 -1.73 13.08
C TYR A 101 14.74 -0.89 14.27
N VAL A 102 13.42 -0.73 14.40
CA VAL A 102 12.81 -0.02 15.52
C VAL A 102 13.03 -0.77 16.84
N ILE A 103 12.82 -2.09 16.87
CA ILE A 103 13.05 -2.93 18.07
C ILE A 103 14.51 -2.88 18.53
N GLN A 104 15.46 -2.79 17.59
CA GLN A 104 16.89 -2.64 17.86
C GLN A 104 17.30 -1.21 18.24
N ASN A 105 16.33 -0.30 18.40
CA ASN A 105 16.53 1.10 18.78
C ASN A 105 17.42 1.87 17.78
N PHE A 106 17.05 1.83 16.51
CA PHE A 106 17.64 2.63 15.44
C PHE A 106 19.17 2.41 15.26
N PRO A 107 19.65 1.16 15.13
CA PRO A 107 21.08 0.85 15.11
C PRO A 107 21.80 1.38 13.87
N LEU A 108 23.13 1.35 13.93
CA LEU A 108 24.00 1.39 12.75
C LEU A 108 23.95 0.02 12.02
N PRO A 109 24.22 -0.02 10.70
CA PRO A 109 24.21 -1.27 9.93
C PRO A 109 25.27 -2.25 10.43
N GLY A 110 24.85 -3.48 10.71
CA GLY A 110 25.74 -4.61 11.04
C GLY A 110 26.28 -5.34 9.81
N ASP A 111 25.70 -5.09 8.64
CA ASP A 111 26.10 -5.68 7.36
C ASP A 111 25.74 -4.76 6.18
N THR A 112 26.20 -5.10 4.98
CA THR A 112 25.95 -4.36 3.75
C THR A 112 25.62 -5.32 2.61
N LEU A 113 24.68 -4.93 1.74
CA LEU A 113 24.34 -5.74 0.57
C LEU A 113 25.51 -5.76 -0.42
N PRO A 114 25.85 -6.93 -1.00
CA PRO A 114 26.80 -7.02 -2.10
C PRO A 114 26.36 -6.14 -3.27
N VAL A 115 27.29 -5.35 -3.80
CA VAL A 115 27.05 -4.54 -5.00
C VAL A 115 27.02 -5.46 -6.21
N ILE A 116 25.95 -5.36 -7.01
CA ILE A 116 25.83 -6.04 -8.29
C ILE A 116 25.96 -5.04 -9.44
N SER A 117 26.28 -5.52 -10.65
CA SER A 117 26.29 -4.69 -11.86
C SER A 117 25.27 -5.16 -12.88
N GLN A 118 24.82 -4.25 -13.72
CA GLN A 118 23.86 -4.52 -14.80
C GLN A 118 24.39 -5.63 -15.72
N ASN A 119 23.50 -6.54 -16.13
CA ASN A 119 23.79 -7.55 -17.14
C ASN A 119 23.39 -7.04 -18.53
N ILE A 120 24.37 -6.58 -19.31
CA ILE A 120 24.13 -5.94 -20.61
C ILE A 120 23.57 -6.89 -21.67
N SER A 121 23.83 -8.20 -21.57
CA SER A 121 23.33 -9.20 -22.53
C SER A 121 22.01 -9.84 -22.11
N GLY A 122 21.50 -9.51 -20.92
CA GLY A 122 20.38 -10.18 -20.27
C GLY A 122 19.00 -9.64 -20.64
N GLY A 123 18.95 -8.53 -21.38
CA GLY A 123 17.72 -7.89 -21.82
C GLY A 123 16.89 -7.29 -20.68
N GLU A 124 15.62 -6.97 -21.01
CA GLU A 124 14.72 -6.22 -20.13
C GLU A 124 14.53 -6.85 -18.75
N SER A 125 14.33 -8.17 -18.68
CA SER A 125 14.15 -8.88 -17.41
C SER A 125 15.34 -8.67 -16.45
N GLN A 126 16.56 -8.74 -16.96
CA GLN A 126 17.77 -8.50 -16.15
C GLN A 126 17.96 -7.02 -15.79
N ASP A 127 17.56 -6.10 -16.68
CA ASP A 127 17.53 -4.67 -16.37
C ASP A 127 16.53 -4.35 -15.26
N LEU A 128 15.35 -4.97 -15.27
CA LEU A 128 14.33 -4.82 -14.24
C LEU A 128 14.80 -5.41 -12.90
N LEU A 129 15.48 -6.57 -12.89
CA LEU A 129 16.09 -7.11 -11.67
C LEU A 129 17.17 -6.19 -11.10
N PHE A 130 17.97 -5.54 -11.96
CA PHE A 130 18.94 -4.56 -11.50
C PHE A 130 18.27 -3.31 -10.90
N ARG A 131 17.14 -2.85 -11.48
CA ARG A 131 16.31 -1.79 -10.87
C ARG A 131 15.74 -2.23 -9.53
N TYR A 132 15.21 -3.45 -9.45
CA TYR A 132 14.64 -4.02 -8.23
C TYR A 132 15.69 -4.15 -7.11
N TRP A 133 16.90 -4.60 -7.42
CA TRP A 133 18.02 -4.59 -6.49
C TRP A 133 18.32 -3.20 -5.94
N LYS A 134 18.34 -2.17 -6.79
CA LYS A 134 18.56 -0.78 -6.35
C LYS A 134 17.50 -0.36 -5.33
N LYS A 135 16.25 -0.78 -5.47
CA LYS A 135 15.19 -0.47 -4.49
C LYS A 135 15.38 -1.21 -3.18
N TRP A 136 15.75 -2.49 -3.20
CA TRP A 136 16.15 -3.21 -2.00
C TRP A 136 17.36 -2.56 -1.30
N ALA A 137 18.38 -2.19 -2.06
CA ALA A 137 19.56 -1.51 -1.53
C ALA A 137 19.21 -0.18 -0.85
N MET A 138 18.30 0.60 -1.43
CA MET A 138 17.80 1.84 -0.82
C MET A 138 16.99 1.58 0.45
N THR A 139 16.05 0.63 0.42
CA THR A 139 15.13 0.35 1.53
C THR A 139 15.84 -0.29 2.73
N VAL A 140 16.74 -1.25 2.52
CA VAL A 140 17.56 -1.84 3.60
C VAL A 140 18.51 -0.80 4.20
N LYS A 141 19.03 0.14 3.39
CA LYS A 141 19.85 1.26 3.90
C LYS A 141 19.03 2.24 4.75
N MET A 142 17.74 2.41 4.46
CA MET A 142 16.85 3.29 5.23
C MET A 142 16.54 2.71 6.62
N PHE A 143 16.46 1.38 6.73
CA PHE A 143 16.16 0.67 7.97
C PHE A 143 17.25 -0.38 8.27
N PRO A 144 18.48 0.05 8.61
CA PRO A 144 19.59 -0.86 8.85
C PRO A 144 19.31 -1.76 10.06
N ILE A 145 19.88 -2.96 10.12
CA ILE A 145 19.78 -3.86 11.28
C ILE A 145 21.18 -4.32 11.71
N THR A 146 21.32 -4.79 12.95
CA THR A 146 22.60 -5.29 13.47
C THR A 146 22.95 -6.69 12.99
N ASN A 147 21.95 -7.45 12.52
CA ASN A 147 22.11 -8.81 12.03
C ASN A 147 22.84 -8.85 10.68
N ARG A 148 23.56 -9.94 10.43
CA ARG A 148 24.08 -10.23 9.09
C ARG A 148 22.96 -10.60 8.15
N PHE A 149 23.11 -10.28 6.86
CA PHE A 149 22.07 -10.51 5.87
C PHE A 149 21.93 -11.97 5.43
N ASP A 150 22.89 -12.83 5.79
CA ASP A 150 22.83 -14.29 5.63
C ASP A 150 22.23 -15.02 6.86
N GLU A 151 21.97 -14.32 7.96
CA GLU A 151 21.28 -14.90 9.12
C GLU A 151 19.78 -15.06 8.83
N ALA A 152 19.25 -16.26 9.09
CA ALA A 152 17.82 -16.52 9.02
C ALA A 152 17.11 -15.92 10.24
N ILE A 153 16.61 -14.69 10.10
CA ILE A 153 16.03 -13.89 11.19
C ILE A 153 14.53 -13.60 11.01
N ILE A 154 13.98 -13.83 9.82
CA ILE A 154 12.59 -13.53 9.49
C ILE A 154 11.75 -14.80 9.69
N HIS A 155 11.22 -14.95 10.91
CA HIS A 155 10.32 -16.05 11.24
C HIS A 155 8.94 -15.85 10.61
N THR A 156 8.49 -16.84 9.84
CA THR A 156 7.14 -16.85 9.23
C THR A 156 6.17 -17.72 10.03
N ASN A 157 5.40 -18.62 9.42
CA ASN A 157 4.13 -19.22 9.88
C ASN A 157 2.90 -18.35 9.61
N VAL A 158 2.85 -17.76 8.42
CA VAL A 158 1.72 -16.96 7.95
C VAL A 158 1.46 -17.23 6.47
N ASN A 159 0.19 -17.38 6.10
CA ASN A 159 -0.29 -17.49 4.72
C ASN A 159 0.59 -18.39 3.83
N GLY A 160 0.76 -19.65 4.27
CA GLY A 160 1.50 -20.69 3.55
C GLY A 160 2.99 -20.77 3.88
N PHE A 161 3.64 -19.65 4.24
CA PHE A 161 5.05 -19.67 4.62
C PHE A 161 5.25 -20.30 6.00
N THR A 162 6.14 -21.29 6.11
CA THR A 162 6.51 -21.96 7.39
C THR A 162 8.00 -21.86 7.73
N GLY A 163 8.80 -21.27 6.84
CA GLY A 163 10.26 -21.18 6.97
C GLY A 163 10.74 -20.02 7.84
N ILE A 164 12.07 -19.96 7.99
CA ILE A 164 12.78 -18.80 8.53
C ILE A 164 13.71 -18.34 7.43
N TYR A 165 13.63 -17.06 7.07
CA TYR A 165 14.33 -16.50 5.91
C TYR A 165 15.33 -15.42 6.34
N SER A 166 16.33 -15.21 5.49
CA SER A 166 17.32 -14.17 5.61
C SER A 166 16.98 -12.95 4.75
N VAL A 167 17.70 -11.85 4.92
CA VAL A 167 17.59 -10.69 4.02
C VAL A 167 18.06 -11.06 2.62
N ASN A 168 19.12 -11.87 2.51
CA ASN A 168 19.67 -12.33 1.23
C ASN A 168 18.70 -13.18 0.42
N ASP A 169 17.71 -13.83 1.05
CA ASP A 169 16.69 -14.58 0.32
C ASP A 169 15.75 -13.67 -0.48
N LEU A 170 15.61 -12.40 -0.10
CA LEU A 170 14.65 -11.44 -0.68
C LEU A 170 15.28 -10.53 -1.73
N VAL A 171 16.58 -10.29 -1.61
CA VAL A 171 17.30 -9.29 -2.40
C VAL A 171 17.93 -9.96 -3.62
N PRO A 172 17.82 -9.36 -4.82
CA PRO A 172 18.51 -9.88 -5.98
C PRO A 172 20.03 -9.95 -5.77
N TYR A 173 20.68 -10.99 -6.29
CA TYR A 173 22.11 -11.20 -6.15
C TYR A 173 22.75 -11.61 -7.47
N GLN A 174 24.07 -11.51 -7.54
CA GLN A 174 24.85 -11.83 -8.72
C GLN A 174 26.13 -12.58 -8.30
N LEU A 175 26.43 -13.70 -8.96
CA LEU A 175 27.60 -14.53 -8.62
C LEU A 175 28.92 -13.94 -9.12
N SER A 176 28.87 -13.19 -10.22
CA SER A 176 30.03 -12.52 -10.82
C SER A 176 29.59 -11.23 -11.49
N PRO A 177 30.33 -10.12 -11.38
CA PRO A 177 29.96 -8.85 -12.01
C PRO A 177 29.59 -8.99 -13.49
N GLY A 178 28.44 -8.45 -13.88
CA GLY A 178 27.89 -8.50 -15.23
C GLY A 178 27.22 -9.82 -15.61
N GLY A 179 27.28 -10.83 -14.73
CA GLY A 179 26.59 -12.12 -14.88
C GLY A 179 25.09 -12.04 -14.62
N LEU A 180 24.40 -13.18 -14.61
CA LEU A 180 22.96 -13.22 -14.33
C LEU A 180 22.65 -12.76 -12.90
N ILE A 181 21.67 -11.88 -12.78
CA ILE A 181 21.04 -11.47 -11.54
C ILE A 181 19.93 -12.47 -11.25
N ASN A 182 19.91 -13.00 -10.04
CA ASN A 182 18.96 -14.00 -9.55
C ASN A 182 18.30 -13.50 -8.27
N VAL A 183 17.15 -14.06 -7.91
CA VAL A 183 16.47 -13.82 -6.63
C VAL A 183 16.00 -15.16 -6.09
N SER A 184 16.17 -15.42 -4.79
CA SER A 184 15.74 -16.69 -4.19
C SER A 184 14.23 -16.72 -3.98
N LEU A 185 13.71 -15.87 -3.08
CA LEU A 185 12.28 -15.63 -2.94
C LEU A 185 11.81 -14.63 -3.98
N TYR A 186 10.62 -14.84 -4.52
CA TYR A 186 10.05 -14.00 -5.58
C TYR A 186 10.85 -14.06 -6.88
N ASN A 187 11.44 -15.23 -7.18
CA ASN A 187 12.11 -15.45 -8.45
C ASN A 187 11.15 -15.23 -9.63
N GLY A 188 11.52 -14.34 -10.56
CA GLY A 188 10.68 -13.95 -11.70
C GLY A 188 9.66 -12.84 -11.43
N ILE A 189 9.69 -12.18 -10.27
CA ILE A 189 8.74 -11.11 -9.91
C ILE A 189 8.72 -9.94 -10.90
N GLN A 190 9.85 -9.64 -11.52
CA GLN A 190 9.96 -8.58 -12.52
C GLN A 190 9.17 -8.88 -13.81
N ASP A 191 9.00 -10.18 -14.12
CA ASP A 191 8.36 -10.65 -15.35
C ASP A 191 6.86 -10.94 -15.13
N ASN A 192 6.44 -11.15 -13.87
CA ASN A 192 5.07 -11.55 -13.55
C ASN A 192 4.14 -10.38 -13.18
N TRP A 193 4.66 -9.15 -13.14
CA TRP A 193 3.88 -7.97 -12.70
C TRP A 193 2.59 -7.80 -13.49
N GLU A 194 2.62 -8.04 -14.79
CA GLU A 194 1.41 -7.96 -15.61
C GLU A 194 0.32 -8.94 -15.16
N ALA A 195 0.67 -10.21 -15.04
CA ALA A 195 -0.27 -11.22 -14.56
C ALA A 195 -0.75 -10.89 -13.13
N ARG A 196 0.12 -10.34 -12.27
CA ARG A 196 -0.21 -9.92 -10.91
C ARG A 196 -1.21 -8.76 -10.89
N GLN A 197 -1.07 -7.78 -11.79
CA GLN A 197 -2.03 -6.68 -11.93
C GLN A 197 -3.41 -7.17 -12.37
N THR A 198 -3.43 -8.08 -13.35
CA THR A 198 -4.67 -8.75 -13.79
C THR A 198 -5.36 -9.45 -12.63
N LEU A 199 -4.62 -10.25 -11.85
CA LEU A 199 -5.16 -10.97 -10.69
C LEU A 199 -5.61 -10.04 -9.56
N ASN A 200 -5.02 -8.85 -9.45
CA ASN A 200 -5.39 -7.83 -8.48
C ASN A 200 -6.45 -6.84 -8.99
N ASN A 201 -7.01 -7.08 -10.18
CA ASN A 201 -8.01 -6.22 -10.82
C ASN A 201 -7.56 -4.76 -10.93
N VAL A 202 -6.31 -4.50 -11.32
CA VAL A 202 -5.84 -3.14 -11.62
C VAL A 202 -6.50 -2.68 -12.93
N PRO A 203 -7.27 -1.58 -12.96
CA PRO A 203 -7.98 -1.18 -14.17
C PRO A 203 -7.07 -0.74 -15.33
N ILE A 204 -6.03 0.05 -15.03
CA ILE A 204 -5.04 0.51 -16.00
C ILE A 204 -3.67 -0.01 -15.55
N HIS A 205 -3.14 -0.98 -16.29
CA HIS A 205 -1.89 -1.63 -15.93
C HIS A 205 -0.69 -0.68 -16.05
N ILE A 206 0.17 -0.74 -15.04
CA ILE A 206 1.42 0.00 -14.86
C ILE A 206 2.56 -0.88 -15.40
N SER A 207 3.51 -0.30 -16.13
CA SER A 207 4.67 -1.06 -16.60
C SER A 207 5.52 -1.58 -15.43
N SER A 208 6.19 -2.74 -15.59
CA SER A 208 7.07 -3.28 -14.55
C SER A 208 8.18 -2.30 -14.16
N ALA A 209 8.76 -1.59 -15.13
CA ALA A 209 9.81 -0.61 -14.89
C ALA A 209 9.31 0.54 -13.99
N GLU A 210 8.16 1.11 -14.31
CA GLU A 210 7.53 2.20 -13.55
C GLU A 210 7.13 1.73 -12.15
N ALA A 211 6.49 0.57 -12.03
CA ALA A 211 6.06 0.03 -10.75
C ALA A 211 7.24 -0.27 -9.81
N ILE A 212 8.33 -0.84 -10.35
CA ILE A 212 9.59 -1.04 -9.60
C ILE A 212 10.23 0.31 -9.24
N ASP A 213 10.26 1.26 -10.17
CA ASP A 213 10.93 2.53 -9.91
C ASP A 213 10.26 3.38 -8.83
N SER A 214 8.95 3.19 -8.67
CA SER A 214 8.08 3.97 -7.80
C SER A 214 7.74 3.33 -6.46
N VAL A 215 8.38 2.22 -6.08
CA VAL A 215 8.06 1.49 -4.83
C VAL A 215 8.06 2.33 -3.55
N ILE A 216 8.90 3.38 -3.48
CA ILE A 216 8.99 4.32 -2.35
C ILE A 216 8.44 5.71 -2.70
N SER A 217 7.76 5.84 -3.84
CA SER A 217 7.24 7.13 -4.32
C SER A 217 5.83 7.33 -3.79
N ASN A 218 5.70 8.23 -2.82
CA ASN A 218 4.39 8.69 -2.35
C ASN A 218 3.62 9.35 -3.49
N THR A 219 4.28 10.24 -4.25
CA THR A 219 3.68 10.94 -5.39
C THR A 219 3.15 9.98 -6.44
N GLU A 220 3.87 8.90 -6.75
CA GLU A 220 3.36 7.94 -7.74
C GLU A 220 2.17 7.15 -7.20
N THR A 221 2.21 6.75 -5.91
CA THR A 221 1.06 6.10 -5.27
C THR A 221 -0.18 7.01 -5.32
N ASP A 222 0.00 8.30 -5.00
CA ASP A 222 -1.06 9.30 -5.05
C ASP A 222 -1.59 9.50 -6.48
N HIS A 223 -0.69 9.50 -7.48
CA HIS A 223 -1.02 9.65 -8.90
C HIS A 223 -1.92 8.52 -9.43
N GLN A 224 -1.93 7.35 -8.79
CA GLN A 224 -2.84 6.27 -9.16
C GLN A 224 -4.32 6.63 -8.97
N ALA A 225 -4.66 7.60 -8.11
CA ALA A 225 -6.02 8.12 -8.06
C ALA A 225 -6.41 8.79 -9.40
N ILE A 226 -5.47 9.48 -10.04
CA ILE A 226 -5.70 10.12 -11.34
C ILE A 226 -5.80 9.05 -12.43
N LEU A 227 -4.82 8.15 -12.52
CA LEU A 227 -4.81 7.14 -13.59
C LEU A 227 -5.98 6.17 -13.49
N GLN A 228 -6.18 5.57 -12.32
CA GLN A 228 -7.09 4.42 -12.15
C GLN A 228 -8.55 4.86 -12.06
N TYR A 229 -8.82 6.10 -11.66
CA TYR A 229 -10.18 6.61 -11.45
C TYR A 229 -10.53 7.83 -12.30
N PHE A 230 -9.77 8.92 -12.23
CA PHE A 230 -10.20 10.18 -12.88
C PHE A 230 -10.02 10.17 -14.40
N MET A 231 -8.91 9.59 -14.88
CA MET A 231 -8.57 9.48 -16.30
C MET A 231 -8.93 8.10 -16.88
N ASN A 232 -9.76 7.34 -16.16
CA ASN A 232 -10.24 6.05 -16.59
C ASN A 232 -11.70 6.15 -17.06
N SER A 233 -11.94 5.90 -18.34
CA SER A 233 -13.29 5.95 -18.94
C SER A 233 -14.31 4.97 -18.32
N ALA A 234 -13.85 3.95 -17.59
CA ALA A 234 -14.71 3.01 -16.89
C ALA A 234 -15.07 3.45 -15.45
N SER A 235 -14.54 4.58 -14.98
CA SER A 235 -14.75 5.11 -13.64
C SER A 235 -15.55 6.41 -13.69
N ASP A 236 -16.54 6.52 -12.80
CA ASP A 236 -17.33 7.72 -12.55
C ASP A 236 -16.86 8.48 -11.29
N LYS A 237 -15.78 8.03 -10.64
CA LYS A 237 -15.37 8.59 -9.36
C LYS A 237 -14.84 10.00 -9.51
N ARG A 238 -15.24 10.87 -8.58
CA ARG A 238 -14.81 12.28 -8.50
C ARG A 238 -14.11 12.60 -7.19
N ILE A 239 -14.24 11.74 -6.18
CA ILE A 239 -13.46 11.82 -4.94
C ILE A 239 -12.80 10.46 -4.71
N VAL A 240 -11.49 10.44 -4.56
CA VAL A 240 -10.72 9.23 -4.25
C VAL A 240 -9.94 9.47 -2.96
N VAL A 241 -10.13 8.58 -2.00
CA VAL A 241 -9.43 8.59 -0.70
C VAL A 241 -8.48 7.40 -0.66
N PHE A 242 -7.17 7.68 -0.53
CA PHE A 242 -6.17 6.65 -0.23
C PHE A 242 -5.59 6.81 1.17
N GLY A 243 -4.88 5.78 1.62
CA GLY A 243 -3.94 5.82 2.72
C GLY A 243 -2.54 5.45 2.23
N HIS A 244 -1.97 4.38 2.78
CA HIS A 244 -0.69 3.77 2.41
C HIS A 244 0.58 4.61 2.64
N THR A 245 0.67 5.82 2.06
CA THR A 245 1.88 6.66 2.09
C THR A 245 2.13 7.36 3.42
N HIS A 246 1.09 7.40 4.27
CA HIS A 246 1.06 8.13 5.54
C HIS A 246 1.35 9.63 5.37
N GLU A 247 1.13 10.19 4.18
CA GLU A 247 1.38 11.59 3.88
C GLU A 247 0.06 12.32 3.62
N PRO A 248 -0.50 13.00 4.65
CA PRO A 248 -1.79 13.67 4.53
C PRO A 248 -1.71 14.81 3.50
N LYS A 249 -2.53 14.75 2.46
CA LYS A 249 -2.59 15.80 1.42
C LYS A 249 -3.91 15.78 0.65
N ILE A 250 -4.24 16.91 0.04
CA ILE A 250 -5.33 17.03 -0.94
C ILE A 250 -4.72 17.47 -2.27
N VAL A 251 -5.12 16.81 -3.36
CA VAL A 251 -4.71 17.16 -4.73
C VAL A 251 -5.96 17.25 -5.60
N THR A 252 -6.07 18.32 -6.39
CA THR A 252 -7.16 18.48 -7.35
C THR A 252 -6.70 18.17 -8.76
N SER A 253 -7.61 17.67 -9.58
CA SER A 253 -7.40 17.39 -10.99
C SER A 253 -8.74 17.46 -11.73
N GLU A 254 -8.76 17.09 -13.01
CA GLU A 254 -9.96 16.95 -13.81
C GLU A 254 -10.08 15.51 -14.33
N ASN A 255 -11.31 15.04 -14.55
CA ASN A 255 -11.56 13.79 -15.27
C ASN A 255 -11.63 14.02 -16.79
N LEU A 256 -11.91 12.95 -17.54
CA LEU A 256 -12.08 13.00 -19.01
C LEU A 256 -13.17 13.95 -19.50
N ASP A 257 -14.13 14.33 -18.65
CA ASP A 257 -15.21 15.27 -18.95
C ASP A 257 -14.88 16.72 -18.51
N SER A 258 -13.62 17.01 -18.15
CA SER A 258 -13.19 18.28 -17.56
C SER A 258 -13.94 18.65 -16.27
N LYS A 259 -14.48 17.66 -15.55
CA LYS A 259 -15.08 17.87 -14.23
C LYS A 259 -14.01 17.79 -13.16
N LYS A 260 -14.03 18.76 -12.23
CA LYS A 260 -13.15 18.77 -11.07
C LYS A 260 -13.25 17.47 -10.27
N CYS A 261 -12.11 16.89 -9.96
CA CYS A 261 -11.94 15.71 -9.11
C CYS A 261 -10.99 16.03 -7.95
N VAL A 262 -11.16 15.33 -6.83
CA VAL A 262 -10.40 15.53 -5.59
C VAL A 262 -9.80 14.20 -5.15
N TYR A 263 -8.49 14.11 -5.16
CA TYR A 263 -7.75 13.08 -4.44
C TYR A 263 -7.45 13.59 -3.03
N VAL A 264 -7.58 12.72 -2.04
CA VAL A 264 -7.12 12.99 -0.68
C VAL A 264 -6.44 11.75 -0.09
N ASN A 265 -5.26 11.95 0.49
CA ASN A 265 -4.63 10.95 1.33
C ASN A 265 -5.01 11.21 2.79
N SER A 266 -5.58 10.23 3.47
CA SER A 266 -6.00 10.39 4.87
C SER A 266 -4.84 10.48 5.85
N GLY A 267 -3.60 10.27 5.41
CA GLY A 267 -2.42 10.27 6.26
C GLY A 267 -2.38 9.01 7.13
N THR A 268 -2.12 9.19 8.42
CA THR A 268 -1.93 8.09 9.37
C THR A 268 -2.54 8.37 10.73
N TRP A 269 -2.94 7.32 11.43
CA TRP A 269 -3.40 7.37 12.82
C TRP A 269 -2.39 6.70 13.75
N ILE A 270 -1.28 7.39 14.01
CA ILE A 270 -0.20 6.93 14.90
C ILE A 270 0.20 8.04 15.88
N ASP A 271 0.68 7.64 17.06
CA ASP A 271 1.09 8.56 18.13
C ASP A 271 2.39 9.31 17.82
N HIS A 272 3.29 8.69 17.04
CA HIS A 272 4.58 9.25 16.68
C HIS A 272 4.83 9.09 15.18
N ASN A 273 4.90 10.20 14.47
CA ASN A 273 5.21 10.27 13.04
C ASN A 273 6.38 11.26 12.86
N PRO A 274 7.64 10.78 12.79
CA PRO A 274 8.80 11.66 12.69
C PRO A 274 8.65 12.68 11.56
N ASP A 275 8.86 13.96 11.89
CA ASP A 275 8.83 15.11 10.96
C ASP A 275 7.50 15.31 10.19
N LYS A 276 6.40 14.71 10.67
CA LYS A 276 5.07 14.78 10.04
C LYS A 276 3.98 14.97 11.09
N THR A 277 2.79 15.35 10.63
CA THR A 277 1.61 15.37 11.51
C THR A 277 1.19 13.96 11.91
N THR A 278 0.58 13.85 13.09
CA THR A 278 -0.01 12.63 13.63
C THR A 278 -1.54 12.67 13.55
N MET A 279 -2.18 11.49 13.67
CA MET A 279 -3.63 11.32 13.76
C MET A 279 -4.43 12.16 12.74
N ASN A 280 -4.14 11.91 11.48
CA ASN A 280 -4.82 12.53 10.36
C ASN A 280 -6.11 11.80 10.01
N PHE A 281 -7.10 12.54 9.54
CA PHE A 281 -8.35 11.97 9.05
C PHE A 281 -9.04 12.92 8.07
N VAL A 282 -9.95 12.37 7.29
CA VAL A 282 -10.72 13.10 6.29
C VAL A 282 -12.19 13.10 6.69
N VAL A 283 -12.82 14.27 6.58
CA VAL A 283 -14.28 14.40 6.63
C VAL A 283 -14.77 14.85 5.27
N ILE A 284 -15.65 14.06 4.68
CA ILE A 284 -16.36 14.43 3.46
C ILE A 284 -17.80 14.75 3.87
N THR A 285 -18.21 16.00 3.63
CA THR A 285 -19.58 16.45 3.84
C THR A 285 -20.25 16.61 2.48
N PRO A 286 -21.16 15.72 2.10
CA PRO A 286 -21.83 15.79 0.81
C PRO A 286 -22.69 17.03 0.65
N GLN A 287 -22.91 17.44 -0.61
CA GLN A 287 -23.81 18.54 -0.93
C GLN A 287 -25.23 18.26 -0.41
N SER A 288 -25.90 19.31 0.05
CA SER A 288 -27.30 19.23 0.47
C SER A 288 -28.23 19.39 -0.73
N VAL A 289 -29.54 19.39 -0.48
CA VAL A 289 -30.55 19.69 -1.52
C VAL A 289 -30.51 21.15 -2.01
N GLU A 290 -29.74 22.03 -1.35
CA GLU A 290 -29.58 23.41 -1.78
C GLU A 290 -28.61 23.51 -2.96
N VAL A 291 -29.04 24.18 -4.04
CA VAL A 291 -28.28 24.33 -5.29
C VAL A 291 -26.92 25.02 -5.10
N SER A 292 -26.79 25.89 -4.10
CA SER A 292 -25.53 26.56 -3.78
C SER A 292 -24.57 25.71 -2.95
N SER A 293 -25.03 24.59 -2.39
CA SER A 293 -24.20 23.72 -1.56
C SER A 293 -23.20 22.95 -2.40
N LYS A 294 -22.04 22.65 -1.80
CA LYS A 294 -20.97 21.88 -2.42
C LYS A 294 -20.68 20.68 -1.55
N THR A 295 -20.19 19.61 -2.16
CA THR A 295 -19.51 18.57 -1.39
C THR A 295 -18.17 19.13 -0.91
N LEU A 296 -17.94 19.10 0.40
CA LEU A 296 -16.72 19.56 1.05
C LEU A 296 -15.84 18.36 1.41
N VAL A 297 -14.56 18.44 1.08
CA VAL A 297 -13.54 17.45 1.45
C VAL A 297 -12.54 18.17 2.35
N LYS A 298 -12.48 17.79 3.62
CA LYS A 298 -11.62 18.44 4.62
C LYS A 298 -10.67 17.43 5.24
N LEU A 299 -9.39 17.76 5.24
CA LEU A 299 -8.33 16.99 5.85
C LEU A 299 -7.95 17.64 7.18
N TYR A 300 -7.87 16.82 8.22
CA TYR A 300 -7.61 17.25 9.59
C TYR A 300 -6.40 16.55 10.19
N ASN A 301 -5.84 17.15 11.23
CA ASN A 301 -5.07 16.43 12.25
C ASN A 301 -5.72 16.58 13.63
N PHE A 302 -5.51 15.59 14.48
CA PHE A 302 -5.89 15.62 15.89
C PHE A 302 -4.64 15.56 16.76
N GLU A 303 -4.37 16.61 17.54
CA GLU A 303 -3.21 16.66 18.42
C GLU A 303 -3.57 17.42 19.70
N ASN A 304 -3.18 16.90 20.86
CA ASN A 304 -3.43 17.52 22.16
C ASN A 304 -4.91 17.91 22.39
N GLU A 305 -5.83 17.01 22.04
CA GLU A 305 -7.30 17.23 22.12
C GLU A 305 -7.83 18.32 21.16
N VAL A 306 -7.02 18.77 20.20
CA VAL A 306 -7.41 19.81 19.24
C VAL A 306 -7.52 19.21 17.84
N VAL A 307 -8.67 19.40 17.21
CA VAL A 307 -8.90 19.11 15.79
C VAL A 307 -8.55 20.36 14.97
N THR A 308 -7.59 20.24 14.06
CA THR A 308 -7.15 21.34 13.19
C THR A 308 -7.37 20.99 11.72
N ILE A 309 -7.94 21.92 10.95
CA ILE A 309 -8.06 21.78 9.49
C ILE A 309 -6.68 22.00 8.87
N MET A 310 -6.21 21.03 8.11
CA MET A 310 -4.94 21.11 7.38
C MET A 310 -5.15 21.62 5.96
N ALA A 311 -6.20 21.15 5.30
CA ALA A 311 -6.57 21.52 3.93
C ALA A 311 -8.06 21.30 3.71
N GLU A 312 -8.65 22.06 2.79
CA GLU A 312 -10.03 21.85 2.36
C GLU A 312 -10.19 22.06 0.86
N GLU A 313 -11.08 21.28 0.26
CA GLU A 313 -11.51 21.42 -1.11
C GLU A 313 -13.02 21.26 -1.24
N SER A 314 -13.55 21.70 -2.38
CA SER A 314 -14.97 21.54 -2.68
C SER A 314 -15.23 21.23 -4.15
N LEU A 315 -16.31 20.49 -4.40
CA LEU A 315 -16.83 20.18 -5.72
C LEU A 315 -18.34 20.28 -5.77
N HIS A 316 -18.84 20.63 -6.95
CA HIS A 316 -20.26 20.56 -7.32
C HIS A 316 -20.51 19.27 -8.09
N TYR A 317 -21.55 18.53 -7.72
CA TYR A 317 -22.10 17.44 -8.52
C TYR A 317 -23.30 17.92 -9.33
#